data_AF-A0A854X3W3-F1
#
_entry.id   AF-A0A854X3W3-F1
#
_cell.length_a   1.000
_cell.length_b   1.000
_cell.length_c   1.000
_cell.angle_alpha   90.00
_cell.angle_beta   90.00
_cell.angle_gamma   90.00
#
_symmetry.space_group_name_H-M   'P 1'
#
loop_
_entity.id
_entity.type
_entity.pdbx_description
1 polymer ?
#
loop_
_entity_poly.entity_id
_entity_poly.type
_entity_poly.pdbx_seq_one_letter_code
_entity_poly.pdbx_strand_id
1 'polypeptide(L)'
;MSTPVATFKTNNQSCSVQDITLKCDKLWTMGQQEAISRLSVAETSWFSSSSKMVLVGDFSARAARIAAAYAEFYLERGEDGKPDLKGRFYWMGLAAFASKQVMCGLDYIPSEPYLTGIVPLPFQIPYKIGKNGLGMGNFWLFQDIFVWHWFYKKYPEQFNDCAPKRNAKSCDAQVQMNIDELPWADDALPVLNNLGLTPDITTGFNLIKKSETTSDPVAKRNLQQQSLLAIADHEQRRILQPLIYNGFLFQKVLQTQAAAEGAPFVPLRVASFSSACDVNNKELRVQMTKGDLFNESDRMVFIQEIAEQYHKMMGQKKEYMEQQIGMISTWKNRK
;
A
#
# COMPACT_ATOMS: atom_id res chain seq x y z
N MET A 1 -15.95 12.23 17.25
CA MET A 1 -15.06 11.41 18.10
C MET A 1 -15.55 9.97 17.98
N SER A 2 -14.68 9.02 17.59
CA SER A 2 -15.06 7.61 17.51
C SER A 2 -15.42 7.07 18.89
N THR A 3 -16.50 6.29 18.99
CA THR A 3 -16.83 5.55 20.21
C THR A 3 -15.63 4.66 20.58
N PRO A 4 -15.23 4.59 21.87
CA PRO A 4 -14.10 3.76 22.27
C PRO A 4 -14.34 2.28 21.92
N VAL A 5 -13.28 1.61 21.44
CA VAL A 5 -13.31 0.19 21.01
C VAL A 5 -13.81 -0.73 22.13
N ALA A 6 -13.53 -0.37 23.39
CA ALA A 6 -14.12 -0.95 24.58
C ALA A 6 -14.31 0.14 25.65
N THR A 7 -15.40 0.06 26.41
CA THR A 7 -15.63 0.91 27.58
C THR A 7 -15.19 0.16 28.83
N PHE A 8 -14.12 0.60 29.46
CA PHE A 8 -13.68 0.06 30.73
C PHE A 8 -14.47 0.71 31.87
N LYS A 9 -15.15 -0.10 32.67
CA LYS A 9 -15.77 0.35 33.93
C LYS A 9 -14.90 -0.13 35.07
N THR A 10 -14.40 0.79 35.90
CA THR A 10 -13.72 0.42 37.14
C THR A 10 -14.73 -0.01 38.18
N ASN A 11 -14.31 -0.86 39.12
CA ASN A 11 -15.10 -1.25 40.29
C ASN A 11 -14.38 -0.80 41.58
N ASN A 12 -15.03 -1.00 42.73
CA ASN A 12 -14.48 -0.57 44.02
C ASN A 12 -13.49 -1.57 44.64
N GLN A 13 -13.13 -2.66 43.94
CA GLN A 13 -12.11 -3.61 44.39
C GLN A 13 -10.74 -3.23 43.85
N SER A 14 -9.82 -2.96 44.78
CA SER A 14 -8.41 -2.72 44.47
C SER A 14 -7.81 -3.92 43.72
N CYS A 15 -6.99 -3.63 42.70
CA CYS A 15 -6.31 -4.62 41.87
C CYS A 15 -7.22 -5.60 41.11
N SER A 16 -8.52 -5.31 40.95
CA SER A 16 -9.38 -6.13 40.11
C SER A 16 -8.99 -6.01 38.63
N VAL A 17 -8.88 -7.15 37.96
CA VAL A 17 -8.57 -7.26 36.52
C VAL A 17 -9.77 -7.91 35.84
N GLN A 18 -10.22 -7.31 34.74
CA GLN A 18 -11.27 -7.87 33.90
C GLN A 18 -10.75 -7.98 32.47
N ASP A 19 -10.72 -9.20 31.94
CA ASP A 19 -10.40 -9.44 30.55
C ASP A 19 -11.61 -9.16 29.66
N ILE A 20 -11.39 -8.39 28.59
CA ILE A 20 -12.39 -8.14 27.56
C ILE A 20 -11.88 -8.80 26.28
N THR A 21 -12.60 -9.82 25.82
CA THR A 21 -12.30 -10.47 24.53
C THR A 21 -12.81 -9.60 23.39
N LEU A 22 -11.89 -9.06 22.58
CA LEU A 22 -12.24 -8.35 21.35
C LEU A 22 -12.54 -9.36 20.24
N LYS A 23 -13.66 -9.15 19.54
CA LYS A 23 -14.06 -9.94 18.37
C LYS A 23 -13.31 -9.48 17.12
N CYS A 24 -13.27 -10.33 16.09
CA CYS A 24 -12.51 -10.06 14.87
C CYS A 24 -12.93 -8.78 14.14
N ASP A 25 -14.23 -8.46 14.10
CA ASP A 25 -14.78 -7.20 13.56
C ASP A 25 -14.16 -5.97 14.22
N LYS A 26 -14.00 -5.98 15.54
CA LYS A 26 -13.32 -4.92 16.30
C LYS A 26 -11.83 -4.81 15.94
N LEU A 27 -11.14 -5.94 15.85
CA LEU A 27 -9.71 -5.96 15.49
C LEU A 27 -9.48 -5.47 14.05
N TRP A 28 -10.35 -5.84 13.10
CA TRP A 28 -10.31 -5.33 11.73
C TRP A 28 -10.65 -3.84 11.66
N THR A 29 -11.62 -3.40 12.45
CA THR A 29 -11.96 -1.97 12.60
C THR A 29 -10.74 -1.15 13.02
N MET A 30 -9.97 -1.63 14.00
CA MET A 30 -8.74 -0.94 14.44
C MET A 30 -7.70 -0.86 13.31
N GLY A 31 -7.49 -1.94 12.56
CA GLY A 31 -6.55 -1.95 11.45
C GLY A 31 -6.96 -1.01 10.32
N GLN A 32 -8.26 -0.96 10.02
CA GLN A 32 -8.82 -0.05 9.00
C GLN A 32 -8.70 1.42 9.43
N GLN A 33 -8.97 1.72 10.70
CA GLN A 33 -8.78 3.06 11.25
C GLN A 33 -7.31 3.47 11.22
N GLU A 34 -6.37 2.56 11.50
CA GLU A 34 -4.95 2.82 11.38
C GLU A 34 -4.56 3.15 9.93
N ALA A 35 -5.04 2.38 8.95
CA ALA A 35 -4.78 2.65 7.53
C ALA A 35 -5.26 4.05 7.11
N ILE A 36 -6.48 4.44 7.51
CA ILE A 36 -7.02 5.78 7.23
C ILE A 36 -6.18 6.85 7.94
N SER A 37 -5.83 6.62 9.21
CA SER A 37 -5.05 7.54 10.03
C SER A 37 -3.67 7.84 9.43
N ARG A 38 -2.99 6.82 8.89
CA ARG A 38 -1.67 6.95 8.23
C ARG A 38 -1.69 7.90 7.03
N LEU A 39 -2.84 8.04 6.38
CA LEU A 39 -3.02 8.91 5.23
C LEU A 39 -3.75 10.21 5.58
N SER A 40 -4.01 10.45 6.86
CA SER A 40 -4.71 11.63 7.34
C SER A 40 -3.78 12.59 8.10
N VAL A 41 -4.17 13.86 8.18
CA VAL A 41 -3.48 14.89 8.95
C VAL A 41 -4.48 15.63 9.83
N ALA A 42 -4.00 16.14 10.96
CA ALA A 42 -4.76 17.02 11.81
C ALA A 42 -4.95 18.38 11.10
N GLU A 43 -6.20 18.78 10.91
CA GLU A 43 -6.58 20.11 10.44
C GLU A 43 -7.33 20.84 11.57
N THR A 44 -6.94 22.09 11.81
CA THR A 44 -7.60 22.99 12.76
C THR A 44 -8.38 24.02 11.96
N SER A 45 -9.71 24.06 12.13
CA SER A 45 -10.51 25.12 11.54
C SER A 45 -10.31 26.42 12.30
N TRP A 46 -10.25 27.55 11.59
CA TRP A 46 -10.16 28.87 12.22
C TRP A 46 -11.34 29.16 13.18
N PHE A 47 -12.47 28.47 13.00
CA PHE A 47 -13.68 28.64 13.81
C PHE A 47 -13.87 27.56 14.89
N SER A 48 -12.92 26.65 15.08
CA SER A 48 -13.02 25.58 16.09
C SER A 48 -11.70 25.27 16.76
N SER A 49 -11.72 25.17 18.09
CA SER A 49 -10.59 24.68 18.90
C SER A 49 -10.36 23.17 18.78
N SER A 50 -11.29 22.42 18.15
CA SER A 50 -11.15 20.98 17.92
C SER A 50 -10.45 20.70 16.60
N SER A 51 -9.33 19.97 16.63
CA SER A 51 -8.73 19.44 15.41
C SER A 51 -9.54 18.25 14.87
N LYS A 52 -9.72 18.20 13.55
CA LYS A 52 -10.30 17.06 12.82
C LYS A 52 -9.20 16.37 12.01
N MET A 53 -9.26 15.05 11.92
CA MET A 53 -8.39 14.30 11.02
C MET A 53 -9.00 14.34 9.62
N VAL A 54 -8.23 14.79 8.64
CA VAL A 54 -8.65 14.87 7.23
C VAL A 54 -7.69 14.08 6.37
N LEU A 55 -8.20 13.41 5.35
CA LEU A 55 -7.38 12.68 4.39
C LEU A 55 -6.50 13.67 3.61
N VAL A 56 -5.23 13.32 3.40
CA VAL A 56 -4.32 14.13 2.57
C VAL A 56 -4.87 14.21 1.14
N GLY A 57 -5.19 15.42 0.69
CA GLY A 57 -5.82 15.64 -0.61
C GLY A 57 -4.89 15.41 -1.80
N ASP A 58 -3.59 15.67 -1.63
CA ASP A 58 -2.61 15.47 -2.69
C ASP A 58 -2.27 13.98 -2.87
N PHE A 59 -2.39 13.51 -4.11
CA PHE A 59 -2.24 12.08 -4.40
C PHE A 59 -0.77 11.65 -4.33
N SER A 60 0.16 12.53 -4.69
CA SER A 60 1.59 12.24 -4.60
C SER A 60 2.03 12.16 -3.14
N ALA A 61 1.59 13.12 -2.31
CA ALA A 61 1.81 13.10 -0.87
C ALA A 61 1.24 11.82 -0.24
N ARG A 62 0.02 11.39 -0.62
CA ARG A 62 -0.52 10.09 -0.19
C ARG A 62 0.35 8.91 -0.61
N ALA A 63 0.76 8.84 -1.88
CA ALA A 63 1.62 7.76 -2.38
C ALA A 63 2.99 7.70 -1.68
N ALA A 64 3.54 8.85 -1.30
CA ALA A 64 4.75 8.95 -0.49
C ALA A 64 4.55 8.43 0.94
N ARG A 65 3.42 8.76 1.58
CA ARG A 65 3.06 8.26 2.92
C ARG A 65 2.81 6.75 2.91
N ILE A 66 2.19 6.23 1.86
CA ILE A 66 2.01 4.79 1.61
C ILE A 66 3.37 4.10 1.47
N ALA A 67 4.26 4.63 0.63
CA ALA A 67 5.62 4.12 0.48
C ALA A 67 6.37 4.09 1.81
N ALA A 68 6.24 5.15 2.62
CA ALA A 68 6.84 5.23 3.94
C ALA A 68 6.28 4.19 4.91
N ALA A 69 4.97 3.97 4.92
CA ALA A 69 4.33 2.95 5.75
C ALA A 69 4.83 1.53 5.40
N TYR A 70 4.90 1.20 4.11
CA TYR A 70 5.48 -0.06 3.65
C TYR A 70 6.95 -0.21 4.05
N ALA A 71 7.74 0.85 3.91
CA ALA A 71 9.13 0.87 4.37
C ALA A 71 9.26 0.64 5.89
N GLU A 72 8.40 1.26 6.71
CA GLU A 72 8.35 1.05 8.17
C GLU A 72 8.04 -0.41 8.52
N PHE A 73 7.12 -1.06 7.80
CA PHE A 73 6.82 -2.49 7.98
C PHE A 73 8.01 -3.39 7.65
N TYR A 74 8.66 -3.17 6.50
CA TYR A 74 9.84 -3.95 6.12
C TYR A 74 10.95 -3.83 7.19
N LEU A 75 11.21 -2.60 7.65
CA LEU A 75 12.26 -2.29 8.61
C LEU A 75 11.90 -2.64 10.07
N GLU A 76 10.65 -3.06 10.32
CA GLU A 76 10.13 -3.31 11.66
C GLU A 76 10.29 -2.12 12.62
N ARG A 77 9.98 -0.90 12.13
CA ARG A 77 10.01 0.35 12.91
C ARG A 77 8.62 0.71 13.45
N GLY A 78 8.57 1.51 14.52
CA GLY A 78 7.33 2.00 15.15
C GLY A 78 7.04 1.36 16.52
N GLU A 79 5.90 1.72 17.11
CA GLU A 79 5.49 1.39 18.51
C GLU A 79 5.47 -0.12 18.81
N ASP A 80 5.18 -0.96 17.79
CA ASP A 80 5.12 -2.43 17.90
C ASP A 80 6.19 -3.12 17.03
N GLY A 81 7.28 -2.42 16.67
CA GLY A 81 8.36 -2.94 15.83
C GLY A 81 9.12 -4.10 16.46
N LYS A 82 9.41 -5.14 15.68
CA LYS A 82 10.29 -6.25 16.10
C LYS A 82 11.55 -6.29 15.22
N PRO A 83 12.61 -5.52 15.54
CA PRO A 83 13.80 -5.39 14.68
C PRO A 83 14.44 -6.72 14.28
N ASP A 84 14.38 -7.75 15.14
CA ASP A 84 14.91 -9.09 14.86
C ASP A 84 14.14 -9.83 13.75
N LEU A 85 12.91 -9.40 13.46
CA LEU A 85 12.07 -9.91 12.38
C LEU A 85 12.16 -9.06 11.09
N LYS A 86 13.08 -8.09 11.02
CA LYS A 86 13.26 -7.23 9.83
C LYS A 86 13.27 -8.04 8.54
N GLY A 87 12.47 -7.61 7.57
CA GLY A 87 12.31 -8.26 6.27
C GLY A 87 11.37 -9.46 6.25
N ARG A 88 10.69 -9.83 7.35
CA ARG A 88 9.62 -10.86 7.30
C ARG A 88 8.48 -10.47 6.36
N PHE A 89 8.17 -9.17 6.29
CA PHE A 89 7.21 -8.60 5.34
C PHE A 89 7.96 -8.20 4.06
N TYR A 90 8.43 -9.21 3.32
CA TYR A 90 9.35 -9.00 2.21
C TYR A 90 8.71 -8.21 1.05
N TRP A 91 7.42 -8.45 0.78
CA TRP A 91 6.63 -7.67 -0.17
C TRP A 91 6.62 -6.17 0.18
N MET A 92 6.51 -5.82 1.47
CA MET A 92 6.46 -4.42 1.91
C MET A 92 7.74 -3.64 1.53
N GLY A 93 8.90 -4.30 1.51
CA GLY A 93 10.15 -3.68 1.10
C GLY A 93 10.16 -3.34 -0.39
N LEU A 94 9.65 -4.24 -1.23
CA LEU A 94 9.48 -3.98 -2.66
C LEU A 94 8.38 -2.94 -2.93
N ALA A 95 7.25 -3.05 -2.23
CA ALA A 95 6.10 -2.16 -2.35
C ALA A 95 6.44 -0.72 -1.97
N ALA A 96 7.39 -0.49 -1.07
CA ALA A 96 7.92 0.84 -0.78
C ALA A 96 8.51 1.50 -2.04
N PHE A 97 9.31 0.77 -2.82
CA PHE A 97 9.83 1.27 -4.11
C PHE A 97 8.72 1.42 -5.15
N ALA A 98 7.79 0.47 -5.24
CA ALA A 98 6.68 0.54 -6.19
C ALA A 98 5.76 1.74 -5.94
N SER A 99 5.36 1.97 -4.68
CA SER A 99 4.54 3.13 -4.30
C SER A 99 5.30 4.44 -4.49
N LYS A 100 6.62 4.46 -4.31
CA LYS A 100 7.47 5.60 -4.69
C LYS A 100 7.42 5.87 -6.19
N GLN A 101 7.37 4.85 -7.05
CA GLN A 101 7.17 5.07 -8.49
C GLN A 101 5.81 5.68 -8.80
N VAL A 102 4.76 5.31 -8.06
CA VAL A 102 3.44 5.95 -8.19
C VAL A 102 3.51 7.43 -7.82
N MET A 103 4.15 7.77 -6.69
CA MET A 103 4.40 9.16 -6.28
C MET A 103 5.12 9.94 -7.40
N CYS A 104 6.22 9.38 -7.91
CA CYS A 104 6.96 10.00 -9.01
C CYS A 104 6.11 10.20 -10.27
N GLY A 105 5.30 9.22 -10.66
CA GLY A 105 4.38 9.33 -11.79
C GLY A 105 3.31 10.41 -11.58
N LEU A 106 2.82 10.57 -10.35
CA LEU A 106 1.87 11.62 -9.97
C LEU A 106 2.52 13.00 -9.98
N ASP A 107 3.79 13.13 -9.59
CA ASP A 107 4.55 14.39 -9.61
C ASP A 107 4.79 14.91 -11.05
N TYR A 108 4.77 14.05 -12.07
CA TYR A 108 4.82 14.48 -13.48
C TYR A 108 3.52 15.14 -13.95
N ILE A 109 2.41 14.89 -13.29
CA ILE A 109 1.11 15.45 -13.68
C ILE A 109 0.92 16.78 -12.95
N PRO A 110 0.73 17.90 -13.68
CA PRO A 110 0.52 19.21 -13.05
C PRO A 110 -0.58 19.17 -11.98
N SER A 111 -0.35 19.85 -10.86
CA SER A 111 -1.36 20.05 -9.82
C SER A 111 -2.38 21.11 -10.23
N GLU A 112 -3.52 21.14 -9.56
CA GLU A 112 -4.45 22.27 -9.70
C GLU A 112 -3.88 23.50 -8.97
N PRO A 113 -4.11 24.73 -9.48
CA PRO A 113 -4.92 25.08 -10.65
C PRO A 113 -4.13 25.03 -11.97
N TYR A 114 -2.86 24.65 -12.00
CA TYR A 114 -2.03 24.65 -13.21
C TYR A 114 -2.52 23.69 -14.28
N LEU A 115 -3.02 22.51 -13.87
CA LEU A 115 -3.61 21.54 -14.79
C LEU A 115 -4.80 22.14 -15.55
N THR A 116 -5.69 22.86 -14.88
CA THR A 116 -6.84 23.51 -15.54
C THR A 116 -6.49 24.83 -16.22
N GLY A 117 -5.56 25.61 -15.66
CA GLY A 117 -5.25 26.96 -16.09
C GLY A 117 -4.19 27.07 -17.19
N ILE A 118 -3.29 26.09 -17.35
CA ILE A 118 -2.17 26.17 -18.31
C ILE A 118 -2.21 25.04 -19.35
N VAL A 119 -2.55 23.82 -18.95
CA VAL A 119 -2.48 22.67 -19.86
C VAL A 119 -3.62 22.74 -20.89
N PRO A 120 -3.37 22.56 -22.20
CA PRO A 120 -4.45 22.55 -23.20
C PRO A 120 -5.47 21.43 -22.95
N LEU A 121 -6.75 21.71 -23.18
CA LEU A 121 -7.88 20.80 -22.93
C LEU A 121 -7.67 19.35 -23.43
N PRO A 122 -7.14 19.09 -24.65
CA PRO A 122 -6.92 17.74 -25.13
C PRO A 122 -5.98 16.90 -24.25
N PHE A 123 -5.06 17.54 -23.52
CA PHE A 123 -4.11 16.87 -22.62
C PHE A 123 -4.62 16.81 -21.18
N GLN A 124 -5.53 17.70 -20.76
CA GLN A 124 -6.08 17.70 -19.41
C GLN A 124 -6.84 16.41 -19.08
N ILE A 125 -7.63 15.89 -20.03
CA ILE A 125 -8.48 14.71 -19.81
C ILE A 125 -7.63 13.45 -19.56
N PRO A 126 -6.65 13.09 -20.43
CA PRO A 126 -5.73 11.99 -20.16
C PRO A 126 -5.00 12.11 -18.82
N TYR A 127 -4.54 13.32 -18.47
CA TYR A 127 -3.87 13.55 -17.19
C TYR A 127 -4.78 13.31 -15.98
N LYS A 128 -6.04 13.77 -16.03
CA LYS A 128 -7.01 13.53 -14.95
C LYS A 128 -7.33 12.04 -14.80
N ILE A 129 -7.51 11.33 -15.92
CA ILE A 129 -7.74 9.88 -15.93
C ILE A 129 -6.52 9.15 -15.34
N GLY A 130 -5.31 9.48 -15.78
CA GLY A 130 -4.08 8.89 -15.27
C GLY A 130 -3.89 9.15 -13.77
N LYS A 131 -4.05 10.42 -13.35
CA LYS A 131 -3.93 10.83 -11.94
C LYS A 131 -4.94 10.12 -11.04
N ASN A 132 -6.21 10.04 -11.46
CA ASN A 132 -7.24 9.33 -10.71
C ASN A 132 -7.01 7.83 -10.66
N GLY A 133 -6.61 7.20 -11.77
CA GLY A 133 -6.31 5.76 -11.79
C GLY A 133 -5.13 5.41 -10.87
N LEU A 134 -4.02 6.15 -10.96
CA LEU A 134 -2.86 5.96 -10.09
C LEU A 134 -3.19 6.22 -8.61
N GLY A 135 -3.92 7.31 -8.33
CA GLY A 135 -4.33 7.66 -6.98
C GLY A 135 -5.30 6.64 -6.37
N MET A 136 -6.31 6.20 -7.11
CA MET A 136 -7.30 5.21 -6.68
C MET A 136 -6.66 3.85 -6.43
N GLY A 137 -5.87 3.36 -7.40
CA GLY A 137 -5.18 2.07 -7.30
C GLY A 137 -4.27 1.99 -6.09
N ASN A 138 -3.40 2.99 -5.91
CA ASN A 138 -2.47 3.03 -4.78
C ASN A 138 -3.18 3.18 -3.43
N PHE A 139 -4.23 4.00 -3.37
CA PHE A 139 -5.01 4.22 -2.16
C PHE A 139 -5.76 2.97 -1.70
N TRP A 140 -6.55 2.34 -2.56
CA TRP A 140 -7.34 1.16 -2.17
C TRP A 140 -6.51 -0.10 -2.00
N LEU A 141 -5.40 -0.24 -2.74
CA LEU A 141 -4.40 -1.26 -2.44
C LEU A 141 -3.82 -1.10 -1.03
N PHE A 142 -3.55 0.13 -0.61
CA PHE A 142 -3.10 0.39 0.76
C PHE A 142 -4.18 0.05 1.78
N GLN A 143 -5.44 0.47 1.57
CA GLN A 143 -6.55 0.10 2.47
C GLN A 143 -6.74 -1.42 2.57
N ASP A 144 -6.34 -2.18 1.55
CA ASP A 144 -6.31 -3.63 1.59
C ASP A 144 -5.07 -4.20 2.30
N ILE A 145 -3.90 -4.12 1.66
CA ILE A 145 -2.72 -4.90 2.03
C ILE A 145 -2.10 -4.43 3.35
N PHE A 146 -2.12 -3.13 3.64
CA PHE A 146 -1.63 -2.62 4.91
C PHE A 146 -2.35 -3.27 6.09
N VAL A 147 -3.68 -3.38 6.02
CA VAL A 147 -4.51 -3.87 7.12
C VAL A 147 -4.23 -5.35 7.41
N TRP A 148 -4.02 -6.17 6.38
CA TRP A 148 -3.58 -7.56 6.55
C TRP A 148 -2.27 -7.66 7.34
N HIS A 149 -1.28 -6.87 6.94
CA HIS A 149 0.06 -6.90 7.56
C HIS A 149 0.05 -6.30 8.96
N TRP A 150 -0.69 -5.21 9.17
CA TRP A 150 -0.88 -4.60 10.47
C TRP A 150 -1.54 -5.57 11.45
N PHE A 151 -2.60 -6.26 11.01
CA PHE A 151 -3.27 -7.24 11.85
C PHE A 151 -2.35 -8.40 12.20
N TYR A 152 -1.70 -9.02 11.21
CA TYR A 152 -0.77 -10.13 11.47
C TYR A 152 0.38 -9.71 12.39
N LYS A 153 0.89 -8.48 12.23
CA LYS A 153 1.95 -7.95 13.10
C LYS A 153 1.50 -7.83 14.55
N LYS A 154 0.27 -7.35 14.79
CA LYS A 154 -0.24 -7.02 16.13
C LYS A 154 -0.92 -8.20 16.82
N TYR A 155 -1.63 -9.03 16.06
CA TYR A 155 -2.47 -10.13 16.54
C TYR A 155 -2.18 -11.43 15.76
N PRO A 156 -0.91 -11.93 15.77
CA PRO A 156 -0.52 -13.09 14.96
C PRO A 156 -1.26 -14.38 15.33
N GLU A 157 -1.64 -14.54 16.60
CA GLU A 157 -2.36 -15.72 17.11
C GLU A 157 -3.80 -15.76 16.59
N GLN A 158 -4.45 -14.60 16.50
CA GLN A 158 -5.83 -14.45 16.06
C GLN A 158 -5.96 -14.38 14.53
N PHE A 159 -4.86 -14.19 13.80
CA PHE A 159 -4.89 -13.91 12.36
C PHE A 159 -5.65 -14.98 11.57
N ASN A 160 -5.36 -16.27 11.80
CA ASN A 160 -6.01 -17.35 11.05
C ASN A 160 -7.51 -17.44 11.31
N ASP A 161 -7.95 -17.20 12.56
CA ASP A 161 -9.35 -17.28 12.96
C ASP A 161 -10.16 -16.04 12.53
N CYS A 162 -9.47 -14.91 12.35
CA CYS A 162 -10.08 -13.64 11.99
C CYS A 162 -9.99 -13.31 10.50
N ALA A 163 -9.00 -13.83 9.76
CA ALA A 163 -8.80 -13.54 8.35
C ALA A 163 -10.04 -13.86 7.49
N PRO A 164 -10.71 -15.01 7.63
CA PRO A 164 -11.93 -15.31 6.86
C PRO A 164 -13.11 -14.38 7.17
N LYS A 165 -13.06 -13.63 8.28
CA LYS A 165 -14.13 -12.73 8.74
C LYS A 165 -13.89 -11.28 8.35
N ARG A 166 -12.77 -10.94 7.71
CA ARG A 166 -12.49 -9.56 7.29
C ARG A 166 -13.49 -9.13 6.23
N ASN A 167 -14.16 -8.00 6.47
CA ASN A 167 -15.03 -7.34 5.52
C ASN A 167 -15.12 -5.84 5.88
N ALA A 168 -14.86 -4.95 4.91
CA ALA A 168 -14.90 -3.50 5.13
C ALA A 168 -16.28 -3.01 5.58
N LYS A 169 -17.37 -3.69 5.19
CA LYS A 169 -18.75 -3.38 5.57
C LYS A 169 -19.18 -4.00 6.90
N SER A 170 -18.31 -4.77 7.56
CA SER A 170 -18.57 -5.31 8.91
C SER A 170 -17.77 -4.59 9.99
N CYS A 171 -17.15 -3.45 9.68
CA CYS A 171 -16.50 -2.61 10.67
C CYS A 171 -17.54 -1.97 11.59
N ASP A 172 -17.11 -1.46 12.74
CA ASP A 172 -17.97 -0.66 13.61
C ASP A 172 -18.63 0.49 12.85
N ALA A 173 -19.89 0.80 13.19
CA ALA A 173 -20.72 1.76 12.46
C ALA A 173 -20.01 3.09 12.15
N GLN A 174 -19.28 3.67 13.11
CA GLN A 174 -18.54 4.92 12.87
C GLN A 174 -17.39 4.77 11.88
N VAL A 175 -16.65 3.67 11.95
CA VAL A 175 -15.53 3.42 11.03
C VAL A 175 -16.07 3.03 9.67
N GLN A 176 -17.15 2.27 9.59
CA GLN A 176 -17.85 1.98 8.35
C GLN A 176 -18.32 3.26 7.65
N MET A 177 -18.95 4.20 8.37
CA MET A 177 -19.29 5.52 7.82
C MET A 177 -18.06 6.25 7.27
N ASN A 178 -16.94 6.23 8.01
CA ASN A 178 -15.70 6.85 7.53
C ASN A 178 -15.13 6.16 6.28
N ILE A 179 -15.26 4.83 6.17
CA ILE A 179 -14.84 4.06 4.98
C ILE A 179 -15.71 4.43 3.79
N ASP A 180 -17.02 4.53 3.98
CA ASP A 180 -18.00 4.86 2.95
C ASP A 180 -17.82 6.29 2.42
N GLU A 181 -17.27 7.20 3.23
CA GLU A 181 -16.88 8.56 2.83
C GLU A 181 -15.51 8.64 2.13
N LEU A 182 -14.75 7.55 2.05
CA LEU A 182 -13.46 7.57 1.37
C LEU A 182 -13.62 7.77 -0.15
N PRO A 183 -12.65 8.42 -0.83
CA PRO A 183 -12.69 8.58 -2.27
C PRO A 183 -12.83 7.23 -2.98
N TRP A 184 -13.79 7.17 -3.92
CA TRP A 184 -14.10 5.99 -4.74
C TRP A 184 -14.62 4.77 -3.97
N ALA A 185 -15.08 4.91 -2.72
CA ALA A 185 -15.56 3.76 -1.92
C ALA A 185 -16.69 2.97 -2.60
N ASP A 186 -17.68 3.67 -3.17
CA ASP A 186 -18.82 3.05 -3.85
C ASP A 186 -18.41 2.26 -5.09
N ASP A 187 -17.37 2.70 -5.80
CA ASP A 187 -16.85 2.01 -6.99
C ASP A 187 -15.89 0.89 -6.61
N ALA A 188 -15.02 1.12 -5.62
CA ALA A 188 -13.92 0.23 -5.27
C ALA A 188 -14.36 -0.95 -4.40
N LEU A 189 -15.15 -0.73 -3.35
CA LEU A 189 -15.47 -1.80 -2.39
C LEU A 189 -16.20 -2.99 -3.03
N PRO A 190 -17.20 -2.81 -3.91
CA PRO A 190 -17.87 -3.93 -4.55
C PRO A 190 -16.92 -4.78 -5.42
N VAL A 191 -16.08 -4.13 -6.24
CA VAL A 191 -15.16 -4.84 -7.15
C VAL A 191 -14.02 -5.54 -6.40
N LEU A 192 -13.68 -5.04 -5.20
CA LEU A 192 -12.66 -5.60 -4.31
C LEU A 192 -13.23 -6.59 -3.28
N ASN A 193 -14.48 -7.05 -3.46
CA ASN A 193 -15.16 -7.96 -2.54
C ASN A 193 -15.08 -7.48 -1.07
N ASN A 194 -15.28 -6.17 -0.86
CA ASN A 194 -15.17 -5.50 0.44
C ASN A 194 -13.88 -5.82 1.21
N LEU A 195 -12.76 -5.96 0.49
CA LEU A 195 -11.43 -6.24 1.06
C LEU A 195 -11.36 -7.61 1.79
N GLY A 196 -12.18 -8.56 1.35
CA GLY A 196 -12.24 -9.91 1.90
C GLY A 196 -11.02 -10.76 1.60
N LEU A 197 -10.90 -11.88 2.33
CA LEU A 197 -9.79 -12.83 2.18
C LEU A 197 -9.72 -13.44 0.78
N THR A 198 -8.49 -13.61 0.27
CA THR A 198 -8.20 -14.34 -0.96
C THR A 198 -7.27 -15.54 -0.69
N PRO A 199 -7.22 -16.53 -1.59
CA PRO A 199 -6.25 -17.62 -1.51
C PRO A 199 -4.79 -17.13 -1.54
N ASP A 200 -4.55 -16.05 -2.29
CA ASP A 200 -3.24 -15.43 -2.48
C ASP A 200 -2.71 -14.85 -1.16
N ILE A 201 -3.57 -14.13 -0.41
CA ILE A 201 -3.26 -13.65 0.95
C ILE A 201 -3.01 -14.83 1.90
N THR A 202 -3.87 -15.85 1.89
CA THR A 202 -3.69 -17.04 2.74
C THR A 202 -2.32 -17.69 2.50
N THR A 203 -1.95 -17.85 1.23
CA THR A 203 -0.66 -18.41 0.81
C THR A 203 0.50 -17.53 1.26
N GLY A 204 0.42 -16.22 0.98
CA GLY A 204 1.46 -15.26 1.34
C GLY A 204 1.77 -15.22 2.83
N PHE A 205 0.74 -15.16 3.68
CA PHE A 205 0.92 -15.11 5.14
C PHE A 205 1.35 -16.45 5.74
N ASN A 206 0.90 -17.58 5.19
CA ASN A 206 1.43 -18.89 5.59
C ASN A 206 2.94 -19.01 5.29
N LEU A 207 3.40 -18.45 4.17
CA LEU A 207 4.83 -18.39 3.84
C LEU A 207 5.61 -17.43 4.75
N ILE A 208 5.04 -16.29 5.14
CA ILE A 208 5.62 -15.39 6.17
C ILE A 208 5.84 -16.17 7.46
N LYS A 209 4.79 -16.82 7.99
CA LYS A 209 4.86 -17.61 9.23
C LYS A 209 5.93 -18.70 9.18
N LYS A 210 6.03 -19.41 8.06
CA LYS A 210 7.10 -20.41 7.84
C LYS A 210 8.48 -19.75 7.83
N SER A 211 8.64 -18.60 7.18
CA SER A 211 9.93 -17.88 7.12
C SER A 211 10.40 -17.37 8.48
N GLU A 212 9.48 -17.01 9.38
CA GLU A 212 9.78 -16.54 10.73
C GLU A 212 10.43 -17.62 11.61
N THR A 213 10.07 -18.88 11.38
CA THR A 213 10.55 -20.04 12.16
C THR A 213 11.68 -20.81 11.47
N THR A 214 12.04 -20.45 10.24
CA THR A 214 13.09 -21.12 9.46
C THR A 214 14.48 -20.59 9.85
N SER A 215 15.34 -21.47 10.37
CA SER A 215 16.71 -21.12 10.75
C SER A 215 17.69 -21.07 9.58
N ASP A 216 17.50 -21.91 8.55
CA ASP A 216 18.38 -21.93 7.38
C ASP A 216 18.24 -20.62 6.57
N PRO A 217 19.30 -19.82 6.40
CA PRO A 217 19.20 -18.51 5.76
C PRO A 217 18.76 -18.56 4.29
N VAL A 218 19.13 -19.61 3.55
CA VAL A 218 18.79 -19.75 2.12
C VAL A 218 17.31 -20.10 1.97
N ALA A 219 16.84 -21.10 2.71
CA ALA A 219 15.44 -21.51 2.76
C ALA A 219 14.55 -20.35 3.23
N LYS A 220 14.97 -19.60 4.25
CA LYS A 220 14.26 -18.39 4.72
C LYS A 220 14.11 -17.36 3.60
N ARG A 221 15.19 -17.06 2.87
CA ARG A 221 15.15 -16.12 1.73
C ARG A 221 14.24 -16.62 0.60
N ASN A 222 14.23 -17.91 0.32
CA ASN A 222 13.33 -18.50 -0.69
C ASN A 222 11.86 -18.37 -0.26
N LEU A 223 11.54 -18.61 1.01
CA LEU A 223 10.19 -18.43 1.55
C LEU A 223 9.75 -16.96 1.51
N GLN A 224 10.65 -16.02 1.80
CA GLN A 224 10.40 -14.59 1.68
C GLN A 224 10.07 -14.18 0.24
N GLN A 225 10.80 -14.70 -0.75
CA GLN A 225 10.52 -14.43 -2.16
C GLN A 225 9.18 -15.04 -2.61
N GLN A 226 8.89 -16.29 -2.22
CA GLN A 226 7.61 -16.93 -2.53
C GLN A 226 6.44 -16.19 -1.90
N SER A 227 6.59 -15.74 -0.64
CA SER A 227 5.58 -14.91 0.02
C SER A 227 5.33 -13.60 -0.74
N LEU A 228 6.42 -12.94 -1.18
CA LEU A 228 6.32 -11.72 -1.97
C LEU A 228 5.53 -11.94 -3.26
N LEU A 229 5.82 -13.00 -4.01
CA LEU A 229 5.13 -13.30 -5.26
C LEU A 229 3.64 -13.61 -5.02
N ALA A 230 3.30 -14.37 -3.98
CA ALA A 230 1.91 -14.65 -3.63
C ALA A 230 1.13 -13.37 -3.27
N ILE A 231 1.73 -12.45 -2.52
CA ILE A 231 1.10 -11.16 -2.20
C ILE A 231 1.04 -10.26 -3.44
N ALA A 232 2.04 -10.32 -4.33
CA ALA A 232 2.00 -9.61 -5.60
C ALA A 232 0.89 -10.12 -6.52
N ASP A 233 0.61 -11.42 -6.57
CA ASP A 233 -0.55 -11.95 -7.31
C ASP A 233 -1.87 -11.39 -6.76
N HIS A 234 -2.02 -11.31 -5.43
CA HIS A 234 -3.17 -10.66 -4.80
C HIS A 234 -3.30 -9.19 -5.24
N GLU A 235 -2.24 -8.41 -5.06
CA GLU A 235 -2.17 -7.01 -5.47
C GLU A 235 -2.56 -6.84 -6.95
N GLN A 236 -1.92 -7.60 -7.83
CA GLN A 236 -1.96 -7.34 -9.27
C GLN A 236 -3.24 -7.87 -9.91
N ARG A 237 -3.76 -9.02 -9.46
CA ARG A 237 -4.92 -9.69 -10.09
C ARG A 237 -6.23 -9.46 -9.33
N ARG A 238 -6.18 -9.36 -8.00
CA ARG A 238 -7.40 -9.23 -7.16
C ARG A 238 -7.73 -7.78 -6.86
N ILE A 239 -6.72 -6.92 -6.78
CA ILE A 239 -6.91 -5.50 -6.47
C ILE A 239 -6.79 -4.64 -7.73
N LEU A 240 -5.60 -4.53 -8.31
CA LEU A 240 -5.34 -3.54 -9.36
C LEU A 240 -6.01 -3.87 -10.69
N GLN A 241 -6.09 -5.15 -11.08
CA GLN A 241 -6.73 -5.52 -12.35
C GLN A 241 -8.20 -5.08 -12.42
N PRO A 242 -9.10 -5.50 -11.50
CA PRO A 242 -10.50 -5.08 -11.56
C PRO A 242 -10.68 -3.59 -11.25
N LEU A 243 -9.85 -3.00 -10.39
CA LEU A 243 -10.03 -1.63 -9.95
C LEU A 243 -9.61 -0.58 -10.99
N ILE A 244 -8.46 -0.78 -11.66
CA ILE A 244 -7.90 0.23 -12.57
C ILE A 244 -7.62 -0.30 -13.97
N TYR A 245 -7.04 -1.50 -14.12
CA TYR A 245 -6.56 -1.95 -15.43
C TYR A 245 -7.67 -2.45 -16.36
N ASN A 246 -8.83 -2.86 -15.84
CA ASN A 246 -10.00 -3.19 -16.65
C ASN A 246 -10.69 -1.95 -17.26
N GLY A 247 -10.40 -0.75 -16.75
CA GLY A 247 -11.03 0.48 -17.23
C GLY A 247 -10.52 0.91 -18.61
N PHE A 248 -11.39 0.88 -19.62
CA PHE A 248 -11.03 1.21 -21.02
C PHE A 248 -10.28 2.54 -21.18
N LEU A 249 -10.76 3.61 -20.53
CA LEU A 249 -10.13 4.92 -20.60
C LEU A 249 -8.72 4.92 -19.99
N PHE A 250 -8.52 4.20 -18.88
CA PHE A 250 -7.21 4.09 -18.24
C PHE A 250 -6.23 3.28 -19.10
N GLN A 251 -6.69 2.19 -19.73
CA GLN A 251 -5.88 1.44 -20.70
C GLN A 251 -5.43 2.34 -21.85
N LYS A 252 -6.33 3.17 -22.40
CA LYS A 252 -5.98 4.10 -23.49
C LYS A 252 -4.92 5.11 -23.08
N VAL A 253 -5.00 5.67 -21.88
CA VAL A 253 -3.96 6.55 -21.34
C VAL A 253 -2.62 5.83 -21.22
N LEU A 254 -2.60 4.60 -20.72
CA LEU A 254 -1.36 3.81 -20.62
C LEU A 254 -0.77 3.47 -21.99
N GLN A 255 -1.60 3.16 -22.99
CA GLN A 255 -1.15 2.93 -24.38
C GLN A 255 -0.51 4.18 -24.96
N THR A 256 -1.14 5.34 -24.79
CA THR A 256 -0.60 6.62 -25.27
C THR A 256 0.70 6.98 -24.56
N GLN A 257 0.79 6.75 -23.25
CA GLN A 257 2.02 6.95 -22.49
C GLN A 257 3.13 6.04 -23.01
N ALA A 258 2.85 4.74 -23.19
CA ALA A 258 3.81 3.76 -23.70
C ALA A 258 4.37 4.16 -25.08
N ALA A 259 3.50 4.66 -25.97
CA ALA A 259 3.92 5.13 -27.29
C ALA A 259 4.78 6.42 -27.27
N ALA A 260 4.73 7.18 -26.18
CA ALA A 260 5.47 8.42 -26.00
C ALA A 260 6.65 8.29 -25.02
N GLU A 261 6.96 7.09 -24.54
CA GLU A 261 8.06 6.84 -23.61
C GLU A 261 9.40 7.34 -24.18
N GLY A 262 10.17 8.06 -23.36
CA GLY A 262 11.44 8.65 -23.75
C GLY A 262 11.32 10.07 -24.33
N ALA A 263 10.10 10.57 -24.56
CA ALA A 263 9.89 12.00 -24.76
C ALA A 263 10.09 12.78 -23.44
N PRO A 264 10.49 14.06 -23.49
CA PRO A 264 10.55 14.91 -22.31
C PRO A 264 9.21 14.92 -21.55
N PHE A 265 9.28 14.81 -20.23
CA PHE A 265 8.11 14.82 -19.32
C PHE A 265 7.16 13.62 -19.41
N VAL A 266 7.52 12.56 -20.15
CA VAL A 266 6.79 11.29 -20.13
C VAL A 266 7.55 10.27 -19.28
N PRO A 267 6.97 9.78 -18.17
CA PRO A 267 7.66 8.81 -17.32
C PRO A 267 7.80 7.46 -18.01
N LEU A 268 8.98 6.85 -17.86
CA LEU A 268 9.23 5.48 -18.27
C LEU A 268 8.52 4.50 -17.33
N ARG A 269 8.07 3.37 -17.86
CA ARG A 269 7.58 2.21 -17.10
C ARG A 269 8.76 1.50 -16.42
N VAL A 270 9.18 2.04 -15.30
CA VAL A 270 10.36 1.59 -14.56
C VAL A 270 10.06 1.38 -13.09
N ALA A 271 10.65 0.34 -12.50
CA ALA A 271 10.80 0.18 -11.07
C ALA A 271 12.25 0.46 -10.70
N SER A 272 12.50 1.51 -9.91
CA SER A 272 13.83 1.91 -9.46
C SER A 272 14.00 1.62 -7.97
N PHE A 273 15.05 0.87 -7.62
CA PHE A 273 15.44 0.49 -6.25
C PHE A 273 16.26 1.58 -5.57
N SER A 274 15.78 2.81 -5.66
CA SER A 274 16.36 4.02 -5.07
C SER A 274 15.25 4.88 -4.48
N SER A 275 15.59 5.76 -3.53
CA SER A 275 14.71 6.84 -3.08
C SER A 275 14.42 7.88 -4.18
N ALA A 276 15.28 7.97 -5.22
CA ALA A 276 15.03 8.79 -6.40
C ALA A 276 14.04 8.14 -7.37
N CYS A 277 13.35 8.94 -8.19
CA CYS A 277 12.36 8.46 -9.17
C CYS A 277 12.95 7.57 -10.26
N ASP A 278 14.19 7.86 -10.67
CA ASP A 278 14.92 7.03 -11.61
C ASP A 278 16.42 7.09 -11.32
N VAL A 279 17.14 6.08 -11.82
CA VAL A 279 18.60 5.95 -11.72
C VAL A 279 19.16 5.45 -13.04
N ASN A 280 20.36 5.91 -13.40
CA ASN A 280 21.05 5.47 -14.62
C ASN A 280 21.66 4.06 -14.47
N ASN A 281 21.89 3.61 -13.23
CA ASN A 281 22.45 2.29 -12.98
C ASN A 281 21.42 1.20 -13.29
N LYS A 282 21.68 0.43 -14.35
CA LYS A 282 20.81 -0.66 -14.82
C LYS A 282 20.60 -1.78 -13.80
N GLU A 283 21.50 -1.99 -12.84
CA GLU A 283 21.29 -2.99 -11.78
C GLU A 283 20.23 -2.55 -10.76
N LEU A 284 20.01 -1.24 -10.63
CA LEU A 284 19.11 -0.66 -9.64
C LEU A 284 17.75 -0.30 -10.24
N ARG A 285 17.45 -0.79 -11.44
CA ARG A 285 16.15 -0.59 -12.08
C ARG A 285 15.75 -1.77 -12.96
N VAL A 286 14.45 -1.95 -13.11
CA VAL A 286 13.85 -2.81 -14.14
C VAL A 286 12.89 -1.97 -14.94
N GLN A 287 13.00 -2.01 -16.27
CA GLN A 287 12.13 -1.27 -17.18
C GLN A 287 11.36 -2.22 -18.05
N MET A 288 10.05 -1.99 -18.20
CA MET A 288 9.22 -2.72 -19.13
C MET A 288 9.56 -2.28 -20.55
N THR A 289 10.15 -3.18 -21.35
CA THR A 289 10.54 -2.88 -22.74
C THR A 289 9.59 -3.50 -23.76
N LYS A 290 8.76 -4.46 -23.34
CA LYS A 290 7.79 -5.17 -24.17
C LYS A 290 6.50 -5.39 -23.41
N GLY A 291 5.40 -5.54 -24.15
CA GLY A 291 4.07 -5.77 -23.60
C GLY A 291 3.40 -4.52 -23.05
N ASP A 292 2.18 -4.72 -22.57
CA ASP A 292 1.29 -3.66 -22.08
C ASP A 292 1.05 -3.76 -20.57
N LEU A 293 1.19 -2.65 -19.83
CA LEU A 293 0.95 -2.65 -18.37
C LEU A 293 -0.47 -3.05 -17.99
N PHE A 294 -1.47 -2.73 -18.81
CA PHE A 294 -2.85 -3.10 -18.49
C PHE A 294 -3.16 -4.56 -18.81
N ASN A 295 -2.36 -5.22 -19.64
CA ASN A 295 -2.48 -6.64 -19.91
C ASN A 295 -1.93 -7.42 -18.71
N GLU A 296 -2.78 -8.25 -18.10
CA GLU A 296 -2.43 -8.99 -16.90
C GLU A 296 -1.20 -9.89 -17.08
N SER A 297 -1.13 -10.63 -18.20
CA SER A 297 -0.03 -11.56 -18.47
C SER A 297 1.29 -10.82 -18.66
N ASP A 298 1.31 -9.78 -19.50
CA ASP A 298 2.52 -8.98 -19.73
C ASP A 298 2.99 -8.29 -18.45
N ARG A 299 2.05 -7.72 -17.68
CA ARG A 299 2.36 -7.07 -16.41
C ARG A 299 2.93 -8.07 -15.41
N MET A 300 2.37 -9.27 -15.31
CA MET A 300 2.88 -10.26 -14.35
C MET A 300 4.29 -10.75 -14.68
N VAL A 301 4.67 -10.82 -15.97
CA VAL A 301 6.08 -11.04 -16.35
C VAL A 301 6.97 -9.91 -15.83
N PHE A 302 6.57 -8.66 -16.05
CA PHE A 302 7.32 -7.50 -15.57
C PHE A 302 7.42 -7.46 -14.03
N ILE A 303 6.34 -7.77 -13.31
CA ILE A 303 6.32 -7.84 -11.85
C ILE A 303 7.25 -8.94 -11.33
N GLN A 304 7.30 -10.09 -12.01
CA GLN A 304 8.24 -11.15 -11.67
C GLN A 304 9.70 -10.71 -11.86
N GLU A 305 10.04 -10.05 -12.98
CA GLU A 305 11.39 -9.50 -13.21
C GLU A 305 11.79 -8.49 -12.12
N ILE A 306 10.86 -7.62 -11.71
CA ILE A 306 11.06 -6.67 -10.60
C ILE A 306 11.35 -7.43 -9.30
N ALA A 307 10.55 -8.45 -8.98
CA ALA A 307 10.70 -9.23 -7.75
C ALA A 307 12.03 -10.00 -7.71
N GLU A 308 12.46 -10.57 -8.84
CA GLU A 308 13.72 -11.28 -8.99
C GLU A 308 14.92 -10.33 -8.84
N GLN A 309 14.88 -9.17 -9.49
CA GLN A 309 15.94 -8.18 -9.37
C GLN A 309 15.99 -7.59 -7.95
N TYR A 310 14.85 -7.32 -7.32
CA TYR A 310 14.79 -6.94 -5.91
C TYR A 310 15.43 -8.01 -5.03
N HIS A 311 15.05 -9.29 -5.23
CA HIS A 311 15.60 -10.40 -4.44
C HIS A 311 17.12 -10.54 -4.58
N LYS A 312 17.63 -10.39 -5.81
CA LYS A 312 19.07 -10.34 -6.09
C LYS A 312 19.74 -9.17 -5.36
N MET A 313 19.17 -7.97 -5.41
CA MET A 313 19.74 -6.78 -4.77
C MET A 313 19.72 -6.82 -3.25
N MET A 314 18.69 -7.41 -2.65
CA MET A 314 18.66 -7.67 -1.21
C MET A 314 19.70 -8.71 -0.77
N GLY A 315 20.19 -9.55 -1.67
CA GLY A 315 21.30 -10.48 -1.41
C GLY A 315 22.69 -9.85 -1.61
N GLN A 316 22.88 -9.08 -2.69
CA GLN A 316 24.18 -8.56 -3.08
C GLN A 316 24.50 -7.17 -2.52
N LYS A 317 23.48 -6.34 -2.30
CA LYS A 317 23.59 -4.91 -1.94
C LYS A 317 22.64 -4.56 -0.79
N LYS A 318 22.51 -5.46 0.18
CA LYS A 318 21.52 -5.35 1.27
C LYS A 318 21.58 -4.01 2.00
N GLU A 319 22.76 -3.56 2.41
CA GLU A 319 22.92 -2.29 3.14
C GLU A 319 22.41 -1.09 2.33
N TYR A 320 22.75 -1.03 1.03
CA TYR A 320 22.23 -0.01 0.13
C TYR A 320 20.71 -0.06 0.05
N MET A 321 20.13 -1.24 -0.18
CA MET A 321 18.68 -1.40 -0.30
C MET A 321 17.96 -0.98 0.98
N GLU A 322 18.44 -1.43 2.15
CA GLU A 322 17.89 -1.06 3.44
C GLU A 322 18.07 0.44 3.74
N GLN A 323 19.16 1.07 3.28
CA GLN A 323 19.34 2.52 3.37
C GLN A 323 18.30 3.27 2.53
N GLN A 324 18.04 2.82 1.30
CA GLN A 324 17.02 3.44 0.43
C GLN A 324 15.62 3.29 1.01
N ILE A 325 15.26 2.09 1.51
CA ILE A 325 14.00 1.86 2.24
C ILE A 325 13.95 2.76 3.49
N GLY A 326 15.08 2.89 4.20
CA GLY A 326 15.24 3.79 5.34
C GLY A 326 14.95 5.25 5.01
N MET A 327 15.44 5.76 3.88
CA MET A 327 15.14 7.10 3.39
C MET A 327 13.64 7.26 3.08
N ILE A 328 13.05 6.30 2.36
CA ILE A 328 11.62 6.31 2.03
C ILE A 328 10.74 6.32 3.29
N SER A 329 11.14 5.60 4.36
CA SER A 329 10.38 5.57 5.62
C SER A 329 10.19 6.94 6.29
N THR A 330 11.00 7.94 5.93
CA THR A 330 10.89 9.30 6.48
C THR A 330 9.76 10.14 5.86
N TRP A 331 9.14 9.69 4.76
CA TRP A 331 8.19 10.49 3.99
C TRP A 331 6.76 10.52 4.56
N LYS A 332 6.55 9.89 5.73
CA LYS A 332 5.24 9.79 6.41
C LYS A 332 4.56 11.11 6.76
N ASN A 333 5.26 12.23 6.67
CA ASN A 333 4.73 13.56 6.98
C ASN A 333 4.58 14.48 5.75
N ARG A 334 4.75 13.96 4.51
CA ARG A 334 4.40 14.75 3.31
C ARG A 334 2.92 15.13 3.35
N LYS A 335 2.63 16.37 2.95
CA LYS A 335 1.30 16.96 2.91
C LYS A 335 0.92 17.31 1.49
#